data_AF-A0A368AQS8-F1
#
_entry.id   AF-A0A368AQS8-F1
#
_cell.length_a   1.000
_cell.length_b   1.000
_cell.length_c   1.000
_cell.angle_alpha   90.00
_cell.angle_beta   90.00
_cell.angle_gamma   90.00
#
_symmetry.space_group_name_H-M   'P 1'
#
loop_
_entity.id
_entity.type
_entity.pdbx_description
1 polymer ?
#
loop_
_entity_poly.entity_id
_entity_poly.type
_entity_poly.pdbx_seq_one_letter_code
_entity_poly.pdbx_strand_id
1 'polypeptide(L)'
;MPWTVNLRGTDGEGVPLTAYLRELGESSLTLDLELAVQPGQVLVLAGRDEIARRDIAFEAQVVEVQANGPGQLASVRCSPCATQVSRQWPRDVKQLCQRLRVDQAVAAAGRVAGFQPLCPATDKRAAVPLSLTQAKSIDEREAAYRLVYDAYFAKGLAEPAENGLYTNGFLLNPQTVTFVGKVAQNVAMTLTSIPDSEQGLPMDAVFADCLEPLRKQGRRLVEFGMLAVGTEHFGAMNYSIHDPDRMLCVYSLFRIALQHAKFSRDCTDVVFAVPPKHQALYRFMGVGAISEVRYYSKYNTPAVAIRIDLLALELRPHVRQFLFGEAMAELQEIGLTEWGVQALARLFGSRSAPSVARDAESQFNSQSQ
;
A
#
# COMPACT_ATOMS: atom_id res chain seq x y z
N MET A 1 23.58 1.61 2.27
CA MET A 1 23.34 2.79 3.15
C MET A 1 24.27 2.66 4.35
N PRO A 2 24.88 3.73 4.87
CA PRO A 2 25.69 3.64 6.09
C PRO A 2 24.76 3.44 7.31
N TRP A 3 25.06 2.46 8.15
CA TRP A 3 24.37 2.20 9.41
C TRP A 3 25.33 2.49 10.55
N THR A 4 24.86 3.02 11.67
CA THR A 4 25.66 3.08 12.90
C THR A 4 25.44 1.76 13.65
N VAL A 5 26.50 1.18 14.24
CA VAL A 5 26.40 -0.10 14.96
C VAL A 5 27.09 0.03 16.31
N ASN A 6 26.31 -0.04 17.39
CA ASN A 6 26.86 0.03 18.74
C ASN A 6 27.02 -1.39 19.29
N LEU A 7 28.26 -1.89 19.36
CA LEU A 7 28.48 -3.18 20.01
C LEU A 7 28.12 -3.08 21.49
N ARG A 8 27.24 -3.95 21.98
CA ARG A 8 27.16 -4.21 23.42
C ARG A 8 28.36 -5.07 23.79
N GLY A 9 29.49 -4.42 24.04
CA GLY A 9 30.49 -4.99 24.94
C GLY A 9 29.83 -5.17 26.32
N THR A 10 30.18 -6.25 27.00
CA THR A 10 29.66 -6.75 28.29
C THR A 10 29.70 -5.78 29.49
N ASP A 11 29.99 -4.50 29.28
CA ASP A 11 30.52 -3.61 30.31
C ASP A 11 29.77 -2.26 30.38
N GLY A 12 28.63 -2.09 29.70
CA GLY A 12 27.80 -0.87 29.80
C GLY A 12 28.39 0.40 29.16
N GLU A 13 29.66 0.40 28.78
CA GLU A 13 30.35 1.45 28.01
C GLU A 13 30.92 0.86 26.71
N GLY A 14 30.10 0.79 25.66
CA GLY A 14 30.53 0.28 24.35
C GLY A 14 31.12 1.37 23.46
N VAL A 15 32.27 1.10 22.85
CA VAL A 15 32.85 1.97 21.80
C VAL A 15 31.91 1.99 20.58
N PRO A 16 31.48 3.17 20.10
CA PRO A 16 30.64 3.26 18.91
C PRO A 16 31.42 2.82 17.68
N LEU A 17 30.84 1.94 16.86
CA LEU A 17 31.49 1.37 15.68
C LEU A 17 30.64 1.62 14.43
N THR A 18 31.33 1.73 13.30
CA THR A 18 30.67 1.81 11.99
C THR A 18 30.56 0.42 11.42
N ALA A 19 29.35 -0.03 11.06
CA ALA A 19 29.18 -1.23 10.25
C ALA A 19 28.31 -0.93 9.04
N TYR A 20 28.60 -1.62 7.95
CA TYR A 20 27.89 -1.43 6.70
C TYR A 20 26.92 -2.60 6.51
N LEU A 21 25.62 -2.28 6.46
CA LEU A 21 24.60 -3.26 6.11
C LEU A 21 24.79 -3.70 4.66
N ARG A 22 25.15 -4.97 4.46
CA ARG A 22 25.28 -5.58 3.13
C ARG A 22 23.97 -6.22 2.70
N GLU A 23 23.35 -6.99 3.59
CA GLU A 23 22.12 -7.73 3.30
C GLU A 23 21.26 -7.85 4.55
N LEU A 24 19.94 -7.70 4.41
CA LEU A 24 18.97 -7.96 5.47
C LEU A 24 17.89 -8.88 4.92
N GLY A 25 17.77 -10.05 5.53
CA GLY A 25 16.75 -11.05 5.23
C GLY A 25 15.82 -11.29 6.41
N GLU A 26 14.77 -12.10 6.18
CA GLU A 26 13.72 -12.36 7.17
C GLU A 26 14.23 -13.07 8.45
N SER A 27 15.36 -13.78 8.35
CA SER A 27 15.95 -14.57 9.42
C SER A 27 17.47 -14.37 9.58
N SER A 28 18.07 -13.51 8.76
CA SER A 28 19.51 -13.26 8.78
C SER A 28 19.84 -11.83 8.38
N LEU A 29 21.03 -11.40 8.77
CA LEU A 29 21.59 -10.09 8.51
C LEU A 29 23.07 -10.27 8.20
N THR A 30 23.59 -9.58 7.18
CA THR A 30 25.03 -9.55 6.88
C THR A 30 25.55 -8.12 7.02
N LEU A 31 26.57 -7.95 7.86
CA LEU A 31 27.25 -6.69 8.13
C LEU A 31 28.72 -6.78 7.72
N ASP A 32 29.26 -5.70 7.17
CA ASP A 32 30.70 -5.53 7.00
C ASP A 32 31.23 -4.61 8.11
N LEU A 33 32.21 -5.08 8.89
CA LEU A 33 32.74 -4.37 10.06
C LEU A 33 34.26 -4.52 10.21
N GLU A 34 34.91 -3.50 10.75
CA GLU A 34 36.39 -3.42 10.88
C GLU A 34 36.96 -4.30 12.00
N LEU A 35 36.13 -4.68 12.99
CA LEU A 35 36.57 -5.35 14.21
C LEU A 35 36.47 -6.89 14.13
N ALA A 36 37.35 -7.59 14.83
CA ALA A 36 37.18 -9.03 15.06
C ALA A 36 36.02 -9.29 16.05
N VAL A 37 34.89 -9.79 15.56
CA VAL A 37 33.81 -10.35 16.37
C VAL A 37 33.86 -11.88 16.36
N GLN A 38 33.22 -12.52 17.33
CA GLN A 38 33.19 -13.97 17.50
C GLN A 38 31.77 -14.52 17.36
N PRO A 39 31.59 -15.72 16.79
CA PRO A 39 30.31 -16.42 16.80
C PRO A 39 29.73 -16.52 18.22
N GLY A 40 28.43 -16.27 18.35
CA GLY A 40 27.69 -16.26 19.61
C GLY A 40 27.58 -14.89 20.29
N GLN A 41 28.40 -13.90 19.91
CA GLN A 41 28.28 -12.53 20.45
C GLN A 41 26.98 -11.86 20.03
N VAL A 42 26.45 -10.97 20.88
CA VAL A 42 25.25 -10.18 20.60
C VAL A 42 25.65 -8.74 20.27
N LEU A 43 25.16 -8.23 19.14
CA LEU A 43 25.39 -6.87 18.67
C LEU A 43 24.11 -6.04 18.88
N VAL A 44 24.24 -4.77 19.30
CA VAL A 44 23.11 -3.81 19.39
C VAL A 44 23.19 -2.84 18.22
N LEU A 45 22.36 -3.08 17.22
CA LEU A 45 22.37 -2.30 15.99
C LEU A 45 21.45 -1.10 16.16
N ALA A 46 21.91 0.10 15.77
CA ALA A 46 21.14 1.33 15.89
C ALA A 46 21.32 2.19 14.64
N GLY A 47 20.32 2.21 13.77
CA GLY A 47 20.37 2.96 12.52
C GLY A 47 19.19 3.91 12.39
N ARG A 48 19.34 4.93 11.55
CA ARG A 48 18.22 5.76 11.13
C ARG A 48 17.69 5.27 9.79
N ASP A 49 16.41 5.03 9.77
CA ASP A 49 15.64 4.85 8.55
C ASP A 49 15.28 6.23 7.98
N GLU A 50 16.07 6.71 7.03
CA GLU A 50 15.85 8.04 6.41
C GLU A 50 14.53 8.14 5.63
N ILE A 51 14.02 7.01 5.11
CA ILE A 51 12.79 6.97 4.33
C ILE A 51 11.57 6.99 5.26
N ALA A 52 11.58 6.16 6.30
CA ALA A 52 10.52 6.18 7.32
C ALA A 52 10.68 7.34 8.32
N ARG A 53 11.83 8.02 8.31
CA ARG A 53 12.27 9.02 9.30
C ARG A 53 12.19 8.50 10.74
N ARG A 54 12.61 7.26 10.96
CA ARG A 54 12.55 6.57 12.26
C ARG A 54 13.90 6.04 12.67
N ASP A 55 14.19 6.09 13.96
CA ASP A 55 15.35 5.40 14.52
C ASP A 55 14.96 3.95 14.81
N ILE A 56 15.83 3.02 14.41
CA ILE A 56 15.62 1.57 14.57
C ILE A 56 16.77 1.05 15.43
N ALA A 57 16.43 0.40 16.54
CA ALA A 57 17.39 -0.27 17.40
C ALA A 57 16.98 -1.72 17.66
N PHE A 58 17.91 -2.67 17.50
CA PHE A 58 17.64 -4.10 17.71
C PHE A 58 18.90 -4.91 18.02
N GLU A 59 18.71 -6.06 18.65
CA GLU A 59 19.79 -7.00 18.96
C GLU A 59 19.90 -8.09 17.88
N ALA A 60 21.12 -8.45 17.51
CA ALA A 60 21.42 -9.51 16.56
C ALA A 60 22.55 -10.41 17.09
N GLN A 61 22.42 -11.72 16.95
CA GLN A 61 23.43 -12.68 17.39
C GLN A 61 24.34 -13.08 16.24
N VAL A 62 25.66 -12.99 16.42
CA VAL A 62 26.65 -13.42 15.43
C VAL A 62 26.59 -14.93 15.24
N VAL A 63 26.41 -15.37 14.00
CA VAL A 63 26.38 -16.79 13.62
C VAL A 63 27.69 -17.17 12.94
N GLU A 64 28.20 -16.32 12.05
CA GLU A 64 29.37 -16.63 11.23
C GLU A 64 30.18 -15.35 10.98
N VAL A 65 31.51 -15.50 10.92
CA VAL A 65 32.45 -14.41 10.66
C VAL A 65 33.41 -14.86 9.56
N GLN A 66 33.44 -14.11 8.47
CA GLN A 66 34.34 -14.32 7.34
C GLN A 66 35.33 -13.16 7.26
N ALA A 67 36.61 -13.45 7.52
CA ALA A 67 37.68 -12.47 7.42
C ALA A 67 38.13 -12.32 5.96
N ASN A 68 38.12 -11.10 5.44
CA ASN A 68 38.44 -10.81 4.03
C ASN A 68 39.92 -10.46 3.80
N GLY A 69 40.81 -10.86 4.72
CA GLY A 69 42.25 -10.58 4.65
C GLY A 69 42.67 -9.27 5.34
N PRO A 70 43.97 -8.96 5.38
CA PRO A 70 44.50 -7.81 6.13
C PRO A 70 43.98 -6.48 5.57
N GLY A 71 43.37 -5.65 6.41
CA GLY A 71 42.87 -4.33 6.03
C GLY A 71 41.52 -4.31 5.31
N GLN A 72 40.84 -5.45 5.17
CA GLN A 72 39.47 -5.52 4.65
C GLN A 72 38.46 -5.73 5.77
N LEU A 73 37.25 -5.19 5.60
CA LEU A 73 36.14 -5.39 6.53
C LEU A 73 35.80 -6.88 6.62
N ALA A 74 35.61 -7.39 7.84
CA ALA A 74 35.09 -8.73 8.07
C ALA A 74 33.59 -8.75 7.74
N SER A 75 33.17 -9.77 7.00
CA SER A 75 31.76 -10.03 6.70
C SER A 75 31.17 -10.90 7.80
N VAL A 76 30.15 -10.39 8.48
CA VAL A 76 29.57 -10.99 9.68
C VAL A 76 28.10 -11.28 9.45
N ARG A 77 27.75 -12.56 9.52
CA ARG A 77 26.37 -13.03 9.44
C ARG A 77 25.78 -13.13 10.84
N CYS A 78 24.62 -12.54 11.02
CA CYS A 78 23.87 -12.51 12.27
C CYS A 78 22.45 -13.09 12.09
N SER A 79 21.84 -13.50 13.19
CA SER A 79 20.44 -13.97 13.28
C SER A 79 19.69 -13.24 14.41
N PRO A 80 18.35 -13.34 14.46
CA PRO A 80 17.58 -12.85 15.61
C PRO A 80 18.02 -13.53 16.90
N CYS A 81 18.10 -12.77 17.99
CA CYS A 81 18.53 -13.31 19.28
C CYS A 81 17.55 -14.35 19.83
N ALA A 82 18.09 -15.44 20.40
CA ALA A 82 17.30 -16.55 20.93
C ALA A 82 16.38 -16.18 22.10
N THR A 83 16.65 -15.07 22.79
CA THR A 83 15.86 -14.51 23.90
C THR A 83 14.60 -13.78 23.45
N GLN A 84 14.40 -13.55 22.15
CA GLN A 84 13.15 -13.02 21.61
C GLN A 84 12.07 -14.10 21.63
N VAL A 85 10.86 -13.72 22.06
CA VAL A 85 9.68 -14.60 22.24
C VAL A 85 9.39 -15.51 21.03
N SER A 86 9.81 -15.12 19.83
CA SER A 86 9.60 -15.87 18.59
C SER A 86 10.86 -16.14 17.76
N ARG A 87 12.08 -15.85 18.24
CA ARG A 87 13.33 -15.85 17.42
C ARG A 87 13.17 -15.15 16.06
N GLN A 88 12.39 -14.08 16.03
CA GLN A 88 12.11 -13.31 14.82
C GLN A 88 12.49 -11.86 15.04
N TRP A 89 12.91 -11.20 13.97
CA TRP A 89 13.18 -9.77 14.00
C TRP A 89 12.03 -8.95 14.61
N PRO A 90 12.35 -7.87 15.35
CA PRO A 90 11.35 -6.89 15.77
C PRO A 90 10.53 -6.37 14.58
N ARG A 91 9.30 -5.92 14.85
CA ARG A 91 8.38 -5.45 13.79
C ARG A 91 9.05 -4.44 12.87
N ASP A 92 9.72 -3.43 13.42
CA ASP A 92 10.35 -2.37 12.61
C ASP A 92 11.49 -2.88 11.72
N VAL A 93 12.24 -3.88 12.17
CA VAL A 93 13.30 -4.53 11.37
C VAL A 93 12.71 -5.38 10.25
N LYS A 94 11.59 -6.07 10.50
CA LYS A 94 10.85 -6.77 9.44
C LYS A 94 10.34 -5.79 8.37
N GLN A 95 9.84 -4.63 8.79
CA GLN A 95 9.38 -3.58 7.86
C GLN A 95 10.52 -3.04 7.00
N LEU A 96 11.69 -2.82 7.61
CA LEU A 96 12.91 -2.44 6.92
C LEU A 96 13.39 -3.52 5.93
N CYS A 97 13.42 -4.79 6.36
CA CYS A 97 13.78 -5.93 5.51
C CYS A 97 12.89 -5.99 4.27
N GLN A 98 11.57 -5.88 4.50
CA GLN A 98 10.58 -5.84 3.44
C GLN A 98 10.90 -4.71 2.44
N ARG A 99 11.16 -3.49 2.94
CA ARG A 99 11.56 -2.37 2.07
C ARG A 99 12.79 -2.70 1.24
N LEU A 100 13.90 -3.10 1.88
CA LEU A 100 15.19 -3.25 1.18
C LEU A 100 15.08 -4.29 0.07
N ARG A 101 14.28 -5.34 0.28
CA ARG A 101 13.94 -6.32 -0.74
C ARG A 101 13.18 -5.70 -1.92
N VAL A 102 12.18 -4.86 -1.66
CA VAL A 102 11.45 -4.14 -2.71
C VAL A 102 12.39 -3.22 -3.49
N ASP A 103 13.23 -2.44 -2.81
CA ASP A 103 14.17 -1.52 -3.45
C ASP A 103 15.18 -2.28 -4.34
N GLN A 104 15.67 -3.44 -3.89
CA GLN A 104 16.53 -4.33 -4.68
C GLN A 104 15.81 -4.89 -5.91
N ALA A 105 14.55 -5.33 -5.76
CA ALA A 105 13.77 -5.84 -6.88
C ALA A 105 13.47 -4.75 -7.93
N VAL A 106 13.20 -3.51 -7.48
CA VAL A 106 13.03 -2.35 -8.36
C VAL A 106 14.33 -2.06 -9.12
N ALA A 107 15.48 -2.08 -8.44
CA ALA A 107 16.79 -1.89 -9.06
C ALA A 107 17.12 -3.00 -10.08
N ALA A 108 16.84 -4.26 -9.75
CA ALA A 108 17.03 -5.41 -10.65
C ALA A 108 16.16 -5.32 -11.92
N ALA A 109 14.98 -4.69 -11.82
CA ALA A 109 14.12 -4.37 -12.96
C ALA A 109 14.60 -3.15 -13.78
N GLY A 110 15.78 -2.59 -13.48
CA GLY A 110 16.33 -1.40 -14.15
C GLY A 110 15.58 -0.12 -13.84
N ARG A 111 14.86 -0.05 -12.71
CA ARG A 111 14.05 1.10 -12.29
C ARG A 111 14.67 1.75 -11.05
N VAL A 112 14.30 3.01 -10.80
CA VAL A 112 14.74 3.75 -9.60
C VAL A 112 13.55 3.85 -8.64
N ALA A 113 13.73 3.40 -7.39
CA ALA A 113 12.69 3.48 -6.36
C ALA A 113 12.23 4.93 -6.15
N GLY A 114 10.92 5.15 -6.20
CA GLY A 114 10.33 6.49 -6.08
C GLY A 114 10.46 7.39 -7.31
N PHE A 115 11.09 6.95 -8.41
CA PHE A 115 11.18 7.72 -9.64
C PHE A 115 9.85 7.71 -10.39
N GLN A 116 9.22 8.88 -10.49
CA GLN A 116 8.20 9.11 -11.51
C GLN A 116 8.91 9.66 -12.74
N PRO A 117 8.78 9.06 -13.93
CA PRO A 117 9.24 9.72 -15.14
C PRO A 117 8.55 11.09 -15.23
N LEU A 118 9.36 12.15 -15.28
CA LEU A 118 8.92 13.46 -15.71
C LEU A 118 8.52 13.33 -17.18
N CYS A 119 7.25 13.07 -17.48
CA CYS A 119 6.78 13.30 -18.84
C CYS A 119 6.58 14.80 -19.03
N PRO A 120 7.05 15.36 -20.16
CA PRO A 120 6.69 16.70 -20.58
C PRO A 120 5.15 16.83 -20.59
N ALA A 121 4.65 17.99 -20.16
CA ALA A 121 3.23 18.33 -20.23
C ALA A 121 2.84 18.62 -21.69
N THR A 122 2.91 17.63 -22.57
CA THR A 122 2.58 17.78 -23.99
C THR A 122 2.08 16.47 -24.55
N ASP A 123 0.76 16.30 -24.53
CA ASP A 123 -0.04 16.42 -25.74
C ASP A 123 -1.50 16.42 -25.31
N LYS A 124 -2.27 17.42 -25.76
CA LYS A 124 -3.73 17.38 -25.70
C LYS A 124 -4.20 16.25 -26.61
N ARG A 125 -4.18 15.01 -26.11
CA ARG A 125 -4.89 13.92 -26.77
C ARG A 125 -6.37 14.23 -26.68
N ALA A 126 -7.07 14.09 -27.81
CA ALA A 126 -8.50 14.35 -27.90
C ALA A 126 -9.24 13.63 -26.76
N ALA A 127 -10.24 14.28 -26.17
CA ALA A 127 -11.06 13.71 -25.11
C ALA A 127 -11.78 12.47 -25.63
N VAL A 128 -11.16 11.30 -25.47
CA VAL A 128 -11.81 10.03 -25.79
C VAL A 128 -12.89 9.81 -24.73
N PRO A 129 -14.13 9.44 -25.11
CA PRO A 129 -15.21 9.26 -24.16
C PRO A 129 -14.82 8.23 -23.11
N LEU A 130 -14.85 8.67 -21.85
CA LEU A 130 -14.58 7.86 -20.67
C LEU A 130 -15.89 7.23 -20.19
N SER A 131 -15.95 5.90 -20.16
CA SER A 131 -17.05 5.16 -19.53
C SER A 131 -16.67 4.77 -18.10
N LEU A 132 -17.57 5.00 -17.14
CA LEU A 132 -17.35 4.68 -15.72
C LEU A 132 -18.32 3.60 -15.28
N THR A 133 -17.82 2.51 -14.73
CA THR A 133 -18.65 1.38 -14.28
C THR A 133 -17.91 0.52 -13.25
N GLN A 134 -18.57 -0.50 -12.70
CA GLN A 134 -17.92 -1.58 -11.97
C GLN A 134 -17.20 -2.52 -12.95
N ALA A 135 -16.08 -3.12 -12.54
CA ALA A 135 -15.45 -4.22 -13.26
C ALA A 135 -16.33 -5.48 -13.21
N LYS A 136 -17.12 -5.70 -14.27
CA LYS A 136 -18.14 -6.76 -14.33
C LYS A 136 -17.52 -8.12 -14.68
N SER A 137 -16.51 -8.13 -15.55
CA SER A 137 -15.85 -9.35 -16.01
C SER A 137 -14.53 -9.64 -15.29
N ILE A 138 -14.08 -10.90 -15.36
CA ILE A 138 -12.76 -11.31 -14.90
C ILE A 138 -11.63 -10.56 -15.60
N ASP A 139 -11.78 -10.30 -16.91
CA ASP A 139 -10.76 -9.60 -17.71
C ASP A 139 -10.65 -8.13 -17.28
N GLU A 140 -11.77 -7.48 -16.96
CA GLU A 140 -11.77 -6.11 -16.44
C GLU A 140 -11.12 -6.03 -15.06
N ARG A 141 -11.37 -7.00 -14.18
CA ARG A 141 -10.73 -7.08 -12.87
C ARG A 141 -9.23 -7.34 -13.00
N GLU A 142 -8.84 -8.25 -13.90
CA GLU A 142 -7.42 -8.49 -14.19
C GLU A 142 -6.73 -7.22 -14.66
N ALA A 143 -7.31 -6.53 -15.64
CA ALA A 143 -6.77 -5.29 -16.18
C ALA A 143 -6.66 -4.21 -15.10
N ALA A 144 -7.66 -4.08 -14.22
CA ALA A 144 -7.63 -3.18 -13.09
C ALA A 144 -6.50 -3.51 -12.10
N TYR A 145 -6.34 -4.78 -11.72
CA TYR A 145 -5.32 -5.19 -10.74
C TYR A 145 -3.90 -5.16 -11.32
N ARG A 146 -3.75 -5.39 -12.63
CA ARG A 146 -2.50 -5.20 -13.36
C ARG A 146 -2.13 -3.73 -13.41
N LEU A 147 -3.10 -2.84 -13.70
CA LEU A 147 -2.87 -1.39 -13.70
C LEU A 147 -2.41 -0.88 -12.32
N VAL A 148 -3.00 -1.39 -11.23
CA VAL A 148 -2.55 -1.07 -9.86
C VAL A 148 -1.14 -1.59 -9.63
N TYR A 149 -0.87 -2.85 -9.99
CA TYR A 149 0.45 -3.46 -9.86
C TYR A 149 1.51 -2.63 -10.57
N ASP A 150 1.32 -2.30 -11.85
CA ASP A 150 2.26 -1.53 -12.64
C ASP A 150 2.54 -0.16 -12.01
N ALA A 151 1.48 0.53 -11.55
CA ALA A 151 1.59 1.84 -10.92
C ALA A 151 2.28 1.77 -9.54
N TYR A 152 2.04 0.74 -8.76
CA TYR A 152 2.58 0.59 -7.40
C TYR A 152 4.01 0.05 -7.45
N PHE A 153 4.26 -0.96 -8.26
CA PHE A 153 5.57 -1.56 -8.47
C PHE A 153 6.56 -0.54 -9.03
N ALA A 154 6.15 0.28 -10.01
CA ALA A 154 6.99 1.38 -10.52
C ALA A 154 7.39 2.40 -9.44
N LYS A 155 6.63 2.50 -8.34
CA LYS A 155 6.87 3.41 -7.22
C LYS A 155 7.50 2.73 -6.00
N GLY A 156 7.81 1.42 -6.06
CA GLY A 156 8.29 0.65 -4.92
C GLY A 156 7.23 0.43 -3.82
N LEU A 157 5.95 0.52 -4.17
CA LEU A 157 4.82 0.32 -3.26
C LEU A 157 4.25 -1.11 -3.29
N ALA A 158 4.72 -1.95 -4.23
CA ALA A 158 4.31 -3.33 -4.36
C ALA A 158 5.54 -4.24 -4.46
N GLU A 159 5.42 -5.43 -3.87
CA GLU A 159 6.36 -6.53 -4.04
C GLU A 159 6.23 -7.14 -5.44
N PRO A 160 7.27 -7.81 -5.96
CA PRO A 160 7.15 -8.61 -7.17
C PRO A 160 6.05 -9.66 -7.05
N ALA A 161 5.14 -9.71 -8.03
CA ALA A 161 4.09 -10.73 -8.12
C ALA A 161 4.29 -11.56 -9.39
N GLU A 162 4.26 -12.89 -9.27
CA GLU A 162 4.50 -13.81 -10.40
C GLU A 162 3.53 -13.61 -11.58
N ASN A 163 2.27 -13.29 -11.28
CA ASN A 163 1.24 -13.02 -12.30
C ASN A 163 1.16 -11.54 -12.71
N GLY A 164 1.95 -10.66 -12.08
CA GLY A 164 1.94 -9.22 -12.31
C GLY A 164 0.63 -8.53 -11.91
N LEU A 165 -0.07 -9.06 -10.90
CA LEU A 165 -1.31 -8.48 -10.38
C LEU A 165 -1.14 -8.02 -8.94
N TYR A 166 -1.80 -6.92 -8.58
CA TYR A 166 -1.89 -6.46 -7.20
C TYR A 166 -3.22 -6.93 -6.62
N THR A 167 -3.17 -8.03 -5.86
CA THR A 167 -4.34 -8.58 -5.17
C THR A 167 -4.12 -8.65 -3.66
N ASN A 168 -5.21 -8.68 -2.91
CA ASN A 168 -5.20 -8.87 -1.46
C ASN A 168 -6.51 -9.51 -1.00
N GLY A 169 -6.54 -10.03 0.22
CA GLY A 169 -7.71 -10.75 0.75
C GLY A 169 -8.99 -9.91 0.83
N PHE A 170 -8.90 -8.59 0.98
CA PHE A 170 -10.08 -7.72 1.05
C PHE A 170 -10.86 -7.64 -0.28
N LEU A 171 -10.22 -8.00 -1.40
CA LEU A 171 -10.90 -8.13 -2.70
C LEU A 171 -11.92 -9.28 -2.72
N LEU A 172 -11.76 -10.26 -1.83
CA LEU A 172 -12.62 -11.45 -1.77
C LEU A 172 -13.98 -11.18 -1.13
N ASN A 173 -14.09 -10.09 -0.35
CA ASN A 173 -15.37 -9.66 0.19
C ASN A 173 -16.32 -9.35 -0.99
N PRO A 174 -17.48 -10.02 -1.11
CA PRO A 174 -18.43 -9.79 -2.20
C PRO A 174 -18.96 -8.36 -2.26
N GLN A 175 -18.87 -7.62 -1.16
CA GLN A 175 -19.27 -6.22 -1.10
C GLN A 175 -18.15 -5.26 -1.55
N THR A 176 -16.91 -5.74 -1.73
CA THR A 176 -15.83 -4.95 -2.33
C THR A 176 -16.12 -4.71 -3.80
N VAL A 177 -16.08 -3.45 -4.23
CA VAL A 177 -16.39 -3.04 -5.62
C VAL A 177 -15.16 -2.39 -6.23
N THR A 178 -14.65 -2.96 -7.32
CA THR A 178 -13.64 -2.31 -8.17
C THR A 178 -14.35 -1.50 -9.26
N PHE A 179 -14.24 -0.18 -9.18
CA PHE A 179 -14.67 0.76 -10.21
C PHE A 179 -13.58 0.92 -11.26
N VAL A 180 -13.97 1.00 -12.52
CA VAL A 180 -13.08 1.19 -13.65
C VAL A 180 -13.53 2.34 -14.53
N GLY A 181 -12.56 3.11 -15.01
CA GLY A 181 -12.73 4.04 -16.12
C GLY A 181 -12.19 3.41 -17.39
N LYS A 182 -13.02 3.29 -18.42
CA LYS A 182 -12.68 2.66 -19.69
C LYS A 182 -12.54 3.67 -20.80
N VAL A 183 -11.48 3.53 -21.59
CA VAL A 183 -11.23 4.29 -22.82
C VAL A 183 -11.16 3.30 -23.97
N ALA A 184 -12.03 3.46 -24.98
CA ALA A 184 -12.17 2.49 -26.07
C ALA A 184 -12.33 1.03 -25.57
N GLN A 185 -13.16 0.82 -24.53
CA GLN A 185 -13.40 -0.45 -23.83
C GLN A 185 -12.23 -1.01 -23.00
N ASN A 186 -11.05 -0.39 -23.05
CA ASN A 186 -9.91 -0.82 -22.24
C ASN A 186 -9.92 -0.12 -20.88
N VAL A 187 -9.64 -0.87 -19.81
CA VAL A 187 -9.52 -0.32 -18.46
C VAL A 187 -8.30 0.62 -18.41
N ALA A 188 -8.57 1.90 -18.20
CA ALA A 188 -7.55 2.96 -18.17
C ALA A 188 -7.44 3.61 -16.79
N MET A 189 -8.43 3.43 -15.91
CA MET A 189 -8.41 3.88 -14.51
C MET A 189 -9.09 2.86 -13.61
N THR A 190 -8.74 2.85 -12.33
CA THR A 190 -9.33 1.97 -11.33
C THR A 190 -9.34 2.61 -9.95
N LEU A 191 -10.36 2.30 -9.16
CA LEU A 191 -10.53 2.64 -7.75
C LEU A 191 -11.32 1.52 -7.10
N THR A 192 -10.87 1.01 -5.95
CA THR A 192 -11.59 -0.06 -5.24
C THR A 192 -12.16 0.45 -3.93
N SER A 193 -13.45 0.16 -3.72
CA SER A 193 -14.22 0.45 -2.51
C SER A 193 -14.34 -0.81 -1.69
N ILE A 194 -13.72 -0.83 -0.51
CA ILE A 194 -13.65 -1.98 0.39
C ILE A 194 -14.46 -1.66 1.65
N PRO A 195 -15.64 -2.26 1.85
CA PRO A 195 -16.45 -1.99 3.04
C PRO A 195 -15.81 -2.59 4.29
N ASP A 196 -16.02 -1.92 5.42
CA ASP A 196 -15.60 -2.42 6.72
C ASP A 196 -16.36 -3.72 7.05
N SER A 197 -15.66 -4.66 7.69
CA SER A 197 -16.16 -6.00 7.96
C SER A 197 -15.47 -6.57 9.19
N GLU A 198 -15.73 -7.83 9.54
CA GLU A 198 -14.99 -8.51 10.62
C GLU A 198 -13.49 -8.62 10.33
N GLN A 199 -13.09 -8.63 9.06
CA GLN A 199 -11.67 -8.57 8.65
C GLN A 199 -11.06 -7.17 8.86
N GLY A 200 -11.88 -6.17 9.17
CA GLY A 200 -11.52 -4.76 9.21
C GLY A 200 -11.32 -4.17 7.81
N LEU A 201 -10.53 -3.10 7.76
CA LEU A 201 -10.11 -2.37 6.57
C LEU A 201 -8.60 -2.52 6.36
N PRO A 202 -8.09 -2.45 5.11
CA PRO A 202 -6.66 -2.47 4.86
C PRO A 202 -5.86 -1.48 5.73
N MET A 203 -6.36 -0.27 5.94
CA MET A 203 -5.69 0.78 6.71
C MET A 203 -5.66 0.53 8.23
N ASP A 204 -6.39 -0.46 8.76
CA ASP A 204 -6.30 -0.85 10.19
C ASP A 204 -4.88 -1.25 10.59
N ALA A 205 -4.07 -1.74 9.65
CA ALA A 205 -2.67 -2.10 9.89
C ALA A 205 -1.83 -0.95 10.49
N VAL A 206 -2.26 0.30 10.29
CA VAL A 206 -1.55 1.52 10.72
C VAL A 206 -2.46 2.51 11.46
N PHE A 207 -3.75 2.56 11.14
CA PHE A 207 -4.67 3.62 11.58
C PHE A 207 -5.93 3.08 12.29
N ALA A 208 -5.91 1.87 12.84
CA ALA A 208 -7.06 1.29 13.54
C ALA A 208 -7.58 2.20 14.67
N ASP A 209 -6.69 2.88 15.40
CA ASP A 209 -7.02 3.87 16.44
C ASP A 209 -7.76 5.10 15.90
N CYS A 210 -7.57 5.47 14.63
CA CYS A 210 -8.34 6.54 13.98
C CYS A 210 -9.75 6.07 13.58
N LEU A 211 -9.93 4.77 13.32
CA LEU A 211 -11.18 4.18 12.83
C LEU A 211 -12.09 3.68 13.96
N GLU A 212 -11.51 3.15 15.03
CA GLU A 212 -12.23 2.57 16.17
C GLU A 212 -13.24 3.53 16.82
N PRO A 213 -12.95 4.84 17.02
CA PRO A 213 -13.95 5.78 17.53
C PRO A 213 -15.16 5.92 16.61
N LEU A 214 -14.97 5.82 15.28
CA LEU A 214 -16.07 5.90 14.31
C LEU A 214 -16.91 4.63 14.37
N ARG A 215 -16.27 3.45 14.43
CA ARG A 215 -16.96 2.16 14.60
C ARG A 215 -17.83 2.15 15.87
N LYS A 216 -17.29 2.63 16.98
CA LYS A 216 -18.02 2.77 18.26
C LYS A 216 -19.22 3.72 18.20
N GLN A 217 -19.19 4.69 17.28
CA GLN A 217 -20.34 5.59 17.01
C GLN A 217 -21.38 4.94 16.09
N GLY A 218 -21.21 3.69 15.68
CA GLY A 218 -22.10 3.02 14.72
C GLY A 218 -21.93 3.52 13.28
N ARG A 219 -20.80 4.17 12.97
CA ARG A 219 -20.50 4.60 11.60
C ARG A 219 -20.23 3.39 10.70
N ARG A 220 -20.71 3.45 9.46
CA ARG A 220 -20.45 2.46 8.41
C ARG A 220 -19.33 2.95 7.51
N LEU A 221 -18.15 2.38 7.71
CA LEU A 221 -16.92 2.81 7.03
C LEU A 221 -16.73 2.05 5.72
N VAL A 222 -16.10 2.71 4.76
CA VAL A 222 -15.60 2.09 3.53
C VAL A 222 -14.24 2.66 3.20
N GLU A 223 -13.25 1.80 2.93
CA GLU A 223 -11.94 2.23 2.47
C GLU A 223 -11.90 2.37 0.95
N PHE A 224 -11.44 3.52 0.46
CA PHE A 224 -11.10 3.70 -0.94
C PHE A 224 -9.60 3.46 -1.13
N GLY A 225 -9.25 2.50 -1.98
CA GLY A 225 -7.88 2.11 -2.24
C GLY A 225 -7.65 1.72 -3.68
N MET A 226 -6.43 1.25 -3.98
CA MET A 226 -6.08 0.73 -5.31
C MET A 226 -6.41 1.70 -6.44
N LEU A 227 -6.25 3.01 -6.18
CA LEU A 227 -6.41 4.06 -7.18
C LEU A 227 -5.20 4.05 -8.13
N ALA A 228 -5.45 3.82 -9.41
CA ALA A 228 -4.43 3.90 -10.46
C ALA A 228 -5.01 4.44 -11.77
N VAL A 229 -4.18 5.13 -12.53
CA VAL A 229 -4.52 5.74 -13.83
C VAL A 229 -3.40 5.39 -14.81
N GLY A 230 -3.77 4.84 -15.95
CA GLY A 230 -2.86 4.41 -17.00
C GLY A 230 -2.27 5.60 -17.76
N THR A 231 -0.97 5.56 -18.01
CA THR A 231 -0.28 6.66 -18.69
C THR A 231 -0.51 6.68 -20.19
N GLU A 232 -1.01 5.59 -20.78
CA GLU A 232 -1.26 5.49 -22.22
C GLU A 232 -2.25 6.56 -22.70
N HIS A 233 -3.38 6.71 -22.00
CA HIS A 233 -4.45 7.63 -22.41
C HIS A 233 -4.35 8.98 -21.71
N PHE A 234 -3.77 9.01 -20.51
CA PHE A 234 -3.73 10.20 -19.67
C PHE A 234 -2.33 10.84 -19.58
N GLY A 235 -1.26 10.19 -20.04
CA GLY A 235 0.12 10.63 -19.81
C GLY A 235 0.58 10.41 -18.36
N ALA A 236 1.81 10.81 -18.01
CA ALA A 236 2.26 10.72 -16.62
C ALA A 236 1.43 11.66 -15.74
N MET A 237 0.80 11.09 -14.71
CA MET A 237 -0.03 11.85 -13.80
C MET A 237 0.81 12.36 -12.63
N ASN A 238 1.14 13.65 -12.69
CA ASN A 238 1.51 14.40 -11.51
C ASN A 238 0.19 14.88 -10.91
N TYR A 239 -0.16 14.40 -9.70
CA TYR A 239 -1.32 14.87 -8.93
C TYR A 239 -1.10 16.31 -8.43
N SER A 240 -0.70 17.19 -9.35
CA SER A 240 -0.51 18.60 -9.16
C SER A 240 -1.81 19.30 -9.51
N ILE A 241 -2.16 20.32 -8.74
CA ILE A 241 -3.39 21.11 -8.89
C ILE A 241 -3.45 21.82 -10.26
N HIS A 242 -2.34 21.83 -11.01
CA HIS A 242 -2.18 22.53 -12.28
C HIS A 242 -2.66 21.75 -13.53
N ASP A 243 -3.33 20.60 -13.37
CA ASP A 243 -3.88 19.81 -14.50
C ASP A 243 -5.38 19.52 -14.31
N PRO A 244 -6.27 20.47 -14.65
CA PRO A 244 -7.70 20.39 -14.35
C PRO A 244 -8.42 19.27 -15.11
N ASP A 245 -8.02 18.96 -16.35
CA ASP A 245 -8.66 17.93 -17.17
C ASP A 245 -8.38 16.52 -16.63
N ARG A 246 -7.13 16.27 -16.19
CA ARG A 246 -6.78 15.00 -15.54
C ARG A 246 -7.44 14.85 -14.18
N MET A 247 -7.53 15.96 -13.44
CA MET A 247 -8.22 15.96 -12.16
C MET A 247 -9.71 15.66 -12.30
N LEU A 248 -10.34 16.14 -13.37
CA LEU A 248 -11.72 15.82 -13.69
C LEU A 248 -11.92 14.31 -13.84
N CYS A 249 -11.03 13.61 -14.54
CA CYS A 249 -11.12 12.16 -14.74
C CYS A 249 -11.07 11.38 -13.41
N VAL A 250 -10.13 11.73 -12.53
CA VAL A 250 -10.04 11.13 -11.18
C VAL A 250 -11.28 11.46 -10.37
N TYR A 251 -11.75 12.71 -10.38
CA TYR A 251 -12.96 13.10 -9.66
C TYR A 251 -14.22 12.41 -10.19
N SER A 252 -14.32 12.10 -11.48
CA SER A 252 -15.45 11.33 -12.01
C SER A 252 -15.46 9.89 -11.49
N LEU A 253 -14.29 9.27 -11.29
CA LEU A 253 -14.20 7.95 -10.65
C LEU A 253 -14.54 8.02 -9.15
N PHE A 254 -14.12 9.08 -8.46
CA PHE A 254 -14.59 9.36 -7.10
C PHE A 254 -16.11 9.58 -7.05
N ARG A 255 -16.70 10.26 -8.04
CA ARG A 255 -18.15 10.54 -8.10
C ARG A 255 -18.95 9.25 -8.05
N ILE A 256 -18.69 8.29 -8.95
CA ILE A 256 -19.40 7.01 -8.96
C ILE A 256 -19.20 6.23 -7.67
N ALA A 257 -17.96 6.16 -7.15
CA ALA A 257 -17.67 5.41 -5.94
C ALA A 257 -18.30 6.04 -4.68
N LEU A 258 -18.21 7.37 -4.53
CA LEU A 258 -18.80 8.11 -3.40
C LEU A 258 -20.32 8.02 -3.41
N GLN A 259 -20.95 8.19 -4.58
CA GLN A 259 -22.39 8.08 -4.69
C GLN A 259 -22.87 6.65 -4.44
N HIS A 260 -22.17 5.63 -4.95
CA HIS A 260 -22.49 4.23 -4.64
C HIS A 260 -22.35 3.94 -3.14
N ALA A 261 -21.25 4.38 -2.51
CA ALA A 261 -21.05 4.25 -1.07
C ALA A 261 -22.19 4.90 -0.28
N LYS A 262 -22.55 6.14 -0.62
CA LYS A 262 -23.58 6.91 0.11
C LYS A 262 -25.00 6.41 -0.15
N PHE A 263 -25.38 6.17 -1.40
CA PHE A 263 -26.78 5.98 -1.81
C PHE A 263 -27.17 4.52 -2.04
N SER A 264 -26.21 3.62 -2.31
CA SER A 264 -26.49 2.20 -2.54
C SER A 264 -26.04 1.30 -1.39
N ARG A 265 -25.02 1.72 -0.62
CA ARG A 265 -24.47 0.96 0.52
C ARG A 265 -24.70 1.64 1.87
N ASP A 266 -25.31 2.82 1.84
CA ASP A 266 -25.57 3.68 2.99
C ASP A 266 -24.35 3.92 3.91
N CYS A 267 -23.13 3.84 3.36
CA CYS A 267 -21.91 4.14 4.09
C CYS A 267 -21.98 5.58 4.63
N THR A 268 -21.52 5.76 5.86
CA THR A 268 -21.50 7.09 6.49
C THR A 268 -20.17 7.78 6.30
N ASP A 269 -19.11 7.02 6.01
CA ASP A 269 -17.75 7.52 6.00
C ASP A 269 -16.90 6.79 4.95
N VAL A 270 -16.24 7.57 4.10
CA VAL A 270 -15.16 7.06 3.25
C VAL A 270 -13.83 7.38 3.92
N VAL A 271 -12.98 6.38 4.08
CA VAL A 271 -11.64 6.52 4.64
C VAL A 271 -10.59 6.06 3.63
N PHE A 272 -9.38 6.60 3.72
CA PHE A 272 -8.27 6.14 2.89
C PHE A 272 -6.93 6.62 3.44
N ALA A 273 -5.88 5.83 3.18
CA ALA A 273 -4.51 6.17 3.53
C ALA A 273 -3.75 6.66 2.29
N VAL A 274 -3.15 7.86 2.36
CA VAL A 274 -2.41 8.44 1.23
C VAL A 274 -1.05 8.99 1.65
N PRO A 275 -0.05 8.95 0.75
CA PRO A 275 1.20 9.68 0.95
C PRO A 275 0.98 11.17 1.26
N PRO A 276 1.72 11.79 2.20
CA PRO A 276 1.54 13.18 2.59
C PRO A 276 1.56 14.18 1.42
N LYS A 277 2.36 13.90 0.38
CA LYS A 277 2.43 14.71 -0.85
C LYS A 277 1.09 14.83 -1.59
N HIS A 278 0.17 13.88 -1.40
CA HIS A 278 -1.16 13.88 -2.03
C HIS A 278 -2.22 14.57 -1.18
N GLN A 279 -1.92 15.02 0.05
CA GLN A 279 -2.91 15.72 0.87
C GLN A 279 -3.40 17.04 0.25
N ALA A 280 -2.56 17.72 -0.54
CA ALA A 280 -2.94 18.97 -1.20
C ALA A 280 -4.17 18.79 -2.10
N LEU A 281 -4.30 17.63 -2.72
CA LEU A 281 -5.45 17.26 -3.53
C LEU A 281 -6.75 17.21 -2.71
N TYR A 282 -6.72 16.52 -1.56
CA TYR A 282 -7.91 16.37 -0.72
C TYR A 282 -8.27 17.67 0.01
N ARG A 283 -7.28 18.51 0.36
CA ARG A 283 -7.53 19.87 0.86
C ARG A 283 -8.25 20.76 -0.17
N PHE A 284 -8.03 20.52 -1.46
CA PHE A 284 -8.80 21.18 -2.51
C PHE A 284 -10.28 20.74 -2.49
N MET A 285 -10.57 19.48 -2.14
CA MET A 285 -11.95 19.01 -1.92
C MET A 285 -12.60 19.60 -0.66
N GLY A 286 -11.81 20.17 0.25
CA GLY A 286 -12.25 20.62 1.58
C GLY A 286 -11.98 19.61 2.69
N VAL A 287 -11.23 18.54 2.39
CA VAL A 287 -11.03 17.39 3.27
C VAL A 287 -9.61 17.41 3.85
N GLY A 288 -9.50 17.25 5.17
CA GLY A 288 -8.24 17.20 5.91
C GLY A 288 -7.83 15.78 6.30
N ALA A 289 -6.56 15.62 6.69
CA ALA A 289 -6.11 14.41 7.36
C ALA A 289 -6.69 14.35 8.79
N ILE A 290 -7.05 13.14 9.23
CA ILE A 290 -7.52 12.84 10.60
C ILE A 290 -6.42 12.22 11.47
N SER A 291 -5.20 12.12 10.93
CA SER A 291 -4.04 11.59 11.64
C SER A 291 -2.79 12.41 11.33
N GLU A 292 -1.79 12.26 12.18
CA GLU A 292 -0.40 12.55 11.87
C GLU A 292 0.17 11.59 10.80
N VAL A 293 1.37 11.92 10.29
CA VAL A 293 2.08 11.07 9.33
C VAL A 293 2.61 9.83 10.04
N ARG A 294 2.25 8.66 9.53
CA ARG A 294 2.75 7.35 10.01
C ARG A 294 3.38 6.57 8.86
N TYR A 295 4.33 5.71 9.17
CA TYR A 295 4.95 4.87 8.14
C TYR A 295 4.09 3.63 7.86
N TYR A 296 3.69 3.46 6.60
CA TYR A 296 2.91 2.33 6.15
C TYR A 296 3.85 1.30 5.50
N SER A 297 4.31 0.35 6.32
CA SER A 297 5.32 -0.64 5.93
C SER A 297 4.95 -1.50 4.74
N LYS A 298 3.69 -1.95 4.65
CA LYS A 298 3.19 -2.73 3.50
C LYS A 298 3.47 -2.04 2.16
N TYR A 299 3.38 -0.72 2.12
CA TYR A 299 3.58 0.10 0.92
C TYR A 299 4.93 0.81 0.92
N ASN A 300 5.79 0.57 1.90
CA ASN A 300 7.09 1.21 2.01
C ASN A 300 7.00 2.76 1.90
N THR A 301 5.97 3.37 2.48
CA THR A 301 5.72 4.81 2.29
C THR A 301 5.10 5.46 3.52
N PRO A 302 5.48 6.71 3.88
CA PRO A 302 4.72 7.50 4.83
C PRO A 302 3.30 7.73 4.32
N ALA A 303 2.32 7.68 5.21
CA ALA A 303 0.91 7.89 4.91
C ALA A 303 0.22 8.72 6.00
N VAL A 304 -0.90 9.33 5.64
CA VAL A 304 -1.89 9.87 6.58
C VAL A 304 -3.25 9.24 6.31
N ALA A 305 -4.06 9.13 7.35
CA ALA A 305 -5.47 8.79 7.22
C ALA A 305 -6.28 10.04 6.85
N ILE A 306 -7.18 9.89 5.88
CA ILE A 306 -8.15 10.90 5.46
C ILE A 306 -9.55 10.31 5.59
N ARG A 307 -10.53 11.14 5.94
CA ARG A 307 -11.95 10.78 6.11
C ARG A 307 -12.83 11.78 5.37
N ILE A 308 -13.80 11.29 4.62
CA ILE A 308 -14.91 12.05 4.06
C ILE A 308 -16.18 11.62 4.80
N ASP A 309 -16.78 12.51 5.58
CA ASP A 309 -18.08 12.28 6.22
C ASP A 309 -19.19 12.41 5.16
N LEU A 310 -19.79 11.28 4.78
CA LEU A 310 -20.85 11.21 3.77
C LEU A 310 -22.20 11.72 4.29
N LEU A 311 -22.36 11.92 5.60
CA LEU A 311 -23.58 12.50 6.17
C LEU A 311 -23.53 14.02 6.11
N ALA A 312 -22.41 14.60 6.56
CA ALA A 312 -22.24 16.05 6.61
C ALA A 312 -21.88 16.66 5.25
N LEU A 313 -21.12 15.93 4.41
CA LEU A 313 -20.65 16.37 3.10
C LEU A 313 -20.06 17.79 3.12
N GLU A 314 -19.20 18.06 4.11
CA GLU A 314 -18.44 19.32 4.27
C GLU A 314 -17.32 19.44 3.22
N LEU A 315 -17.70 19.36 1.95
CA LEU A 315 -16.85 19.56 0.80
C LEU A 315 -16.98 21.01 0.33
N ARG A 316 -15.98 21.51 -0.40
CA ARG A 316 -16.10 22.82 -1.06
C ARG A 316 -17.35 22.83 -1.97
N PRO A 317 -18.13 23.92 -2.04
CA PRO A 317 -19.42 23.92 -2.73
C PRO A 317 -19.38 23.41 -4.18
N HIS A 318 -18.39 23.82 -4.98
CA HIS A 318 -18.24 23.37 -6.35
C HIS A 318 -17.87 21.89 -6.46
N VAL A 319 -17.07 21.36 -5.52
CA VAL A 319 -16.72 19.93 -5.45
C VAL A 319 -17.94 19.11 -5.03
N ARG A 320 -18.71 19.58 -4.03
CA ARG A 320 -19.96 18.94 -3.62
C ARG A 320 -20.96 18.89 -4.77
N GLN A 321 -21.13 20.00 -5.50
CA GLN A 321 -22.02 20.06 -6.66
C GLN A 321 -21.56 19.07 -7.75
N PHE A 322 -20.26 19.01 -8.03
CA PHE A 322 -19.74 18.07 -9.01
C PHE A 322 -19.94 16.60 -8.59
N LEU A 323 -19.68 16.25 -7.33
CA LEU A 323 -19.71 14.87 -6.86
C LEU A 323 -21.13 14.38 -6.51
N PHE A 324 -22.04 15.26 -6.08
CA PHE A 324 -23.35 14.88 -5.54
C PHE A 324 -24.52 15.71 -6.07
N GLY A 325 -24.29 16.71 -6.92
CA GLY A 325 -25.35 17.60 -7.42
C GLY A 325 -26.34 16.90 -8.36
N GLU A 326 -25.92 15.79 -8.98
CA GLU A 326 -26.75 14.96 -9.83
C GLU A 326 -26.52 13.49 -9.47
N ALA A 327 -27.61 12.75 -9.25
CA ALA A 327 -27.57 11.33 -8.98
C ALA A 327 -27.13 10.56 -10.22
N MET A 328 -26.22 9.59 -10.06
CA MET A 328 -25.84 8.69 -11.15
C MET A 328 -26.93 7.66 -11.41
N ALA A 329 -27.37 7.55 -12.66
CA ALA A 329 -28.45 6.64 -13.05
C ALA A 329 -28.03 5.17 -12.93
N GLU A 330 -26.75 4.86 -13.19
CA GLU A 330 -26.26 3.48 -13.23
C GLU A 330 -25.92 2.90 -11.85
N LEU A 331 -26.22 3.59 -10.74
CA LEU A 331 -25.82 3.12 -9.40
C LEU A 331 -26.48 1.80 -9.00
N GLN A 332 -27.69 1.52 -9.50
CA GLN A 332 -28.40 0.28 -9.22
C GLN A 332 -27.83 -0.92 -10.00
N GLU A 333 -27.05 -0.67 -11.06
CA GLU A 333 -26.38 -1.73 -11.81
C GLU A 333 -25.09 -2.22 -11.13
N ILE A 334 -24.61 -1.51 -10.11
CA ILE A 334 -23.43 -1.90 -9.35
C ILE A 334 -23.85 -2.99 -8.36
N GLY A 335 -23.42 -4.22 -8.67
CA GLY A 335 -23.75 -5.41 -7.90
C GLY A 335 -22.65 -5.84 -6.93
N LEU A 336 -22.86 -7.00 -6.32
CA LEU A 336 -21.82 -7.70 -5.58
C LEU A 336 -20.74 -8.21 -6.54
N THR A 337 -19.51 -8.31 -6.04
CA THR A 337 -18.40 -8.95 -6.76
C THR A 337 -18.44 -10.45 -6.51
N GLU A 338 -18.73 -11.20 -7.56
CA GLU A 338 -18.75 -12.66 -7.52
C GLU A 338 -17.41 -13.26 -7.95
N TRP A 339 -16.96 -14.29 -7.23
CA TRP A 339 -15.70 -14.98 -7.48
C TRP A 339 -15.95 -16.44 -7.87
N GLY A 340 -16.01 -16.71 -9.17
CA GLY A 340 -15.98 -18.09 -9.67
C GLY A 340 -14.62 -18.75 -9.46
N VAL A 341 -14.57 -20.08 -9.39
CA VAL A 341 -13.34 -20.86 -9.18
C VAL A 341 -12.23 -20.50 -10.19
N GLN A 342 -12.60 -20.30 -11.45
CA GLN A 342 -11.66 -19.87 -12.50
C GLN A 342 -11.09 -18.47 -12.23
N ALA A 343 -11.90 -17.55 -11.69
CA ALA A 343 -11.46 -16.21 -11.32
C ALA A 343 -10.49 -16.22 -10.16
N LEU A 344 -10.76 -17.03 -9.14
CA LEU A 344 -9.86 -17.21 -8.00
C LEU A 344 -8.51 -17.75 -8.44
N ALA A 345 -8.49 -18.83 -9.24
CA ALA A 345 -7.25 -19.41 -9.73
C ALA A 345 -6.43 -18.44 -10.61
N ARG A 346 -7.10 -17.69 -11.50
CA ARG A 346 -6.46 -16.76 -12.43
C ARG A 346 -5.90 -15.52 -11.73
N LEU A 347 -6.62 -14.94 -10.78
CA LEU A 347 -6.27 -13.65 -10.19
C LEU A 347 -5.49 -13.76 -8.87
N PHE A 348 -5.73 -14.79 -8.08
CA PHE A 348 -5.10 -15.00 -6.77
C PHE A 348 -4.11 -16.17 -6.73
N GLY A 349 -3.97 -16.90 -7.84
CA GLY A 349 -3.08 -18.06 -7.98
C GLY A 349 -3.68 -19.38 -7.49
N SER A 350 -3.21 -20.49 -8.06
CA SER A 350 -3.74 -21.84 -7.84
C SER A 350 -3.52 -22.40 -6.43
N ARG A 351 -2.48 -21.95 -5.71
CA ARG A 351 -2.21 -22.36 -4.33
C ARG A 351 -3.16 -21.71 -3.32
N SER A 352 -3.70 -20.54 -3.64
CA SER A 352 -4.61 -19.76 -2.80
C SER A 352 -6.06 -20.17 -3.02
N ALA A 353 -6.43 -20.63 -4.22
CA ALA A 353 -7.80 -20.88 -4.62
C ALA A 353 -8.64 -21.77 -3.67
N PRO A 354 -8.12 -22.89 -3.09
CA PRO A 354 -8.94 -23.75 -2.23
C PRO A 354 -9.18 -23.16 -0.82
N SER A 355 -8.22 -22.43 -0.24
CA SER A 355 -8.41 -21.78 1.06
C SER A 355 -9.23 -20.50 0.91
N VAL A 356 -8.95 -19.73 -0.14
CA VAL A 356 -9.67 -18.49 -0.49
C VAL A 356 -11.14 -18.75 -0.82
N ALA A 357 -11.46 -19.84 -1.53
CA ALA A 357 -12.84 -20.22 -1.81
C ALA A 357 -13.61 -20.62 -0.53
N ARG A 358 -12.97 -21.35 0.39
CA ARG A 358 -13.57 -21.72 1.68
C ARG A 358 -13.81 -20.51 2.58
N ASP A 359 -12.85 -19.57 2.62
CA ASP A 359 -12.99 -18.34 3.39
C ASP A 359 -14.12 -17.47 2.82
N ALA A 360 -14.21 -17.34 1.48
CA ALA A 360 -15.29 -16.60 0.82
C ALA A 360 -16.69 -17.25 1.03
N GLU A 361 -16.78 -18.59 0.98
CA GLU A 361 -18.03 -19.32 1.27
C GLU A 361 -18.45 -19.20 2.75
N SER A 362 -17.49 -19.23 3.68
CA SER A 362 -17.76 -19.06 5.11
C SER A 362 -18.27 -17.64 5.44
N GLN A 363 -17.71 -16.62 4.77
CA GLN A 363 -18.13 -15.22 4.89
C GLN A 363 -19.52 -14.96 4.29
N PHE A 364 -19.89 -15.66 3.21
CA PHE A 364 -21.23 -15.57 2.62
C PHE A 364 -22.31 -16.16 3.54
N ASN A 365 -21.99 -17.26 4.21
CA ASN A 365 -22.92 -17.94 5.12
C ASN A 365 -23.10 -17.22 6.47
N SER A 366 -22.10 -16.47 6.95
CA SER A 366 -22.23 -15.70 8.21
C SER A 366 -22.97 -14.37 8.05
N GLN A 367 -23.03 -13.79 6.84
CA GLN A 367 -23.77 -12.55 6.57
C GLN A 367 -25.25 -12.78 6.18
N SER A 368 -25.65 -14.05 6.01
CA SER A 368 -27.02 -14.44 5.63
C SER A 368 -27.88 -14.89 6.84
N GLN A 369 -27.40 -14.67 8.08
CA GLN A 369 -28.13 -14.99 9.33
C GLN A 369 -28.48 -13.74 10.13
#